data_AF-A0A3D5I1W3-F1
#
_entry.id   AF-A0A3D5I1W3-F1
#
_cell.length_a   1.000
_cell.length_b   1.000
_cell.length_c   1.000
_cell.angle_alpha   90.00
_cell.angle_beta   90.00
_cell.angle_gamma   90.00
#
_symmetry.space_group_name_H-M   'P 1'
#
loop_
_entity.id
_entity.type
_entity.pdbx_description
1 polymer ?
#
loop_
_entity_poly.entity_id
_entity_poly.type
_entity_poly.pdbx_seq_one_letter_code
_entity_poly.pdbx_strand_id
1 'polypeptide(L)'
;HGRQLAQRLGDQCWRSSLEDSSAELFMDGLQFSATGVTGVLHGPSGDVPFQSPLVGRFNLMNLLQAVGVLLQHGLPCDGLLQALESFNGVPGRMERVPHRNDQPAVLVDYAHTPDGLDNALQAARPFAEGKLICVFGCGGDRDRSKRPQMGAIAAQLADELVVTSDNPRTEDPQQIL
;
A
#
# COMPACT_ATOMS: atom_id res chain seq x y z
N HIS A 1 7.05 11.06 12.55
CA HIS A 1 8.53 11.00 12.44
C HIS A 1 9.10 11.74 11.23
N GLY A 2 8.61 11.51 10.00
CA GLY A 2 9.14 12.16 8.78
C GLY A 2 9.17 13.70 8.80
N ARG A 3 8.06 14.36 9.18
CA ARG A 3 8.00 15.85 9.25
C ARG A 3 9.04 16.47 10.19
N GLN A 4 9.27 15.86 11.35
CA GLN A 4 10.27 16.33 12.32
C GLN A 4 11.70 16.16 11.78
N LEU A 5 11.96 15.07 11.04
CA LEU A 5 13.25 14.88 10.39
C LEU A 5 13.46 15.89 9.26
N ALA A 6 12.44 16.13 8.44
CA ALA A 6 12.51 17.15 7.38
C ALA A 6 12.78 18.54 7.93
N GLN A 7 12.14 18.93 9.05
CA GLN A 7 12.43 20.21 9.72
C GLN A 7 13.89 20.33 10.20
N ARG A 8 14.52 19.21 10.58
CA ARG A 8 15.92 19.19 11.02
C ARG A 8 16.91 19.22 9.86
N LEU A 9 16.57 18.60 8.73
CA LEU A 9 17.42 18.50 7.55
C LEU A 9 17.25 19.72 6.62
N GLY A 10 16.10 20.39 6.65
CA GLY A 10 15.78 21.50 5.76
C GLY A 10 15.95 21.11 4.29
N ASP A 11 16.64 21.96 3.54
CA ASP A 11 16.89 21.81 2.10
C ASP A 11 17.78 20.61 1.74
N GLN A 12 18.33 19.90 2.73
CA GLN A 12 19.12 18.67 2.51
C GLN A 12 18.25 17.43 2.27
N CYS A 13 16.93 17.55 2.29
CA CYS A 13 16.03 16.43 2.02
C CYS A 13 14.87 16.86 1.13
N TRP A 14 14.34 15.91 0.35
CA TRP A 14 13.08 16.09 -0.36
C TRP A 14 11.95 15.51 0.49
N ARG A 15 10.87 16.27 0.63
CA ARG A 15 9.61 15.78 1.14
C ARG A 15 8.83 15.15 0.00
N SER A 16 8.10 14.09 0.31
CA SER A 16 7.16 13.43 -0.60
C SER A 16 5.74 13.53 -0.05
N SER A 17 4.75 13.81 -0.89
CA SER A 17 3.35 13.94 -0.47
C SER A 17 2.33 13.58 -1.56
N LEU A 18 1.16 13.07 -1.18
CA LEU A 18 -0.02 12.96 -2.07
C LEU A 18 -1.08 14.03 -1.77
N GLU A 19 -0.77 14.99 -0.87
CA GLU A 19 -1.76 15.95 -0.34
C GLU A 19 -1.22 17.38 -0.26
N ASP A 20 0.09 17.53 -0.11
CA ASP A 20 0.76 18.82 0.10
C ASP A 20 1.60 19.16 -1.12
N SER A 21 1.07 20.04 -1.97
CA SER A 21 1.75 20.51 -3.19
C SER A 21 2.93 21.44 -2.91
N SER A 22 3.23 21.75 -1.64
CA SER A 22 4.46 22.46 -1.25
C SER A 22 5.66 21.53 -1.07
N ALA A 23 5.45 20.20 -1.12
CA ALA A 23 6.54 19.23 -1.04
C ALA A 23 7.41 19.24 -2.31
N GLU A 24 8.69 18.90 -2.16
CA GLU A 24 9.63 18.86 -3.30
C GLU A 24 9.25 17.80 -4.34
N LEU A 25 8.58 16.74 -3.90
CA LEU A 25 8.03 15.69 -4.76
C LEU A 25 6.57 15.44 -4.36
N PHE A 26 5.63 15.57 -5.27
CA PHE A 26 4.24 15.25 -4.97
C PHE A 26 3.51 14.68 -6.18
N MET A 27 2.38 14.03 -5.95
CA MET A 27 1.51 13.55 -7.02
C MET A 27 0.10 14.07 -6.84
N ASP A 28 -0.49 14.55 -7.93
CA ASP A 28 -1.87 15.02 -7.97
C ASP A 28 -2.65 14.41 -9.15
N GLY A 29 -3.89 14.85 -9.35
CA GLY A 29 -4.75 14.35 -10.42
C GLY A 29 -5.04 12.84 -10.32
N LEU A 30 -4.94 12.30 -9.10
CA LEU A 30 -4.92 10.87 -8.85
C LEU A 30 -6.26 10.20 -9.17
N GLN A 31 -6.23 9.21 -10.06
CA GLN A 31 -7.37 8.38 -10.40
C GLN A 31 -7.05 6.93 -10.03
N PHE A 32 -7.64 6.47 -8.92
CA PHE A 32 -7.44 5.11 -8.45
C PHE A 32 -8.46 4.15 -9.08
N SER A 33 -7.98 2.94 -9.40
CA SER A 33 -8.77 1.85 -9.96
C SER A 33 -8.36 0.52 -9.33
N ALA A 34 -9.14 -0.53 -9.62
CA ALA A 34 -8.82 -1.91 -9.22
C ALA A 34 -7.50 -2.43 -9.82
N THR A 35 -6.97 -1.75 -10.83
CA THR A 35 -5.81 -2.20 -11.63
C THR A 35 -4.62 -1.25 -11.53
N GLY A 36 -4.69 -0.25 -10.66
CA GLY A 36 -3.62 0.72 -10.51
C GLY A 36 -4.10 2.16 -10.33
N VAL A 37 -3.20 3.10 -10.54
CA VAL A 37 -3.42 4.54 -10.39
C VAL A 37 -2.72 5.32 -11.50
N THR A 38 -3.40 6.35 -12.00
CA THR A 38 -2.82 7.36 -12.90
C THR A 38 -2.81 8.72 -12.22
N GLY A 39 -1.95 9.61 -12.69
CA GLY A 39 -1.86 10.99 -12.19
C GLY A 39 -0.68 11.74 -12.80
N VAL A 40 -0.31 12.84 -12.15
CA VAL A 40 0.87 13.63 -12.51
C VAL A 40 1.86 13.60 -11.35
N LEU A 41 3.12 13.33 -11.65
CA LEU A 41 4.24 13.51 -10.73
C LEU A 41 4.81 14.90 -10.92
N HIS A 42 4.89 15.66 -9.83
CA HIS A 42 5.52 16.96 -9.77
C HIS A 42 6.83 16.86 -9.01
N GLY A 43 7.88 17.47 -9.56
CA GLY A 43 9.16 17.56 -8.87
C GLY A 43 10.21 18.37 -9.61
N PRO A 44 11.49 18.28 -9.22
CA PRO A 44 12.56 19.08 -9.81
C PRO A 44 12.81 18.78 -11.29
N SER A 45 12.32 17.64 -11.79
CA SER A 45 12.37 17.26 -13.21
C SER A 45 11.19 17.80 -14.03
N GLY A 46 10.28 18.56 -13.42
CA GLY A 46 9.04 19.06 -14.03
C GLY A 46 7.82 18.18 -13.71
N ASP A 47 6.76 18.43 -14.47
CA ASP A 47 5.47 17.76 -14.31
C ASP A 47 5.35 16.64 -15.35
N VAL A 48 5.26 15.39 -14.89
CA VAL A 48 5.27 14.22 -15.77
C VAL A 48 4.07 13.31 -15.46
N PRO A 49 3.22 12.99 -16.45
CA PRO A 49 2.15 12.03 -16.25
C PRO A 49 2.73 10.64 -15.96
N PHE A 50 2.06 9.88 -15.10
CA PHE A 50 2.45 8.51 -14.79
C PHE A 50 1.26 7.57 -14.78
N GLN A 51 1.57 6.30 -15.00
CA GLN A 51 0.67 5.19 -14.76
C GLN A 51 1.40 4.15 -13.90
N SER A 52 0.77 3.74 -12.81
CA SER A 52 1.27 2.71 -11.91
C SER A 52 0.27 1.57 -11.81
N PRO A 53 0.72 0.31 -11.81
CA PRO A 53 -0.14 -0.85 -11.57
C PRO A 53 -0.42 -1.09 -10.08
N LEU A 54 0.19 -0.30 -9.19
CA LEU A 54 0.02 -0.46 -7.75
C LEU A 54 -1.31 0.09 -7.26
N VAL A 55 -1.96 -0.68 -6.38
CA VAL A 55 -3.26 -0.34 -5.81
C VAL A 55 -3.09 0.26 -4.41
N GLY A 56 -3.84 1.33 -4.14
CA GLY A 56 -3.93 1.97 -2.83
C GLY A 56 -2.96 3.14 -2.62
N ARG A 57 -3.40 4.11 -1.81
CA ARG A 57 -2.63 5.33 -1.52
C ARG A 57 -1.28 5.03 -0.85
N PHE A 58 -1.22 4.01 0.01
CA PHE A 58 0.01 3.65 0.71
C PHE A 58 1.09 3.13 -0.25
N ASN A 59 0.71 2.29 -1.23
CA ASN A 59 1.65 1.82 -2.26
C ASN A 59 2.09 2.96 -3.17
N LEU A 60 1.19 3.90 -3.48
CA LEU A 60 1.56 5.09 -4.24
C LEU A 60 2.56 5.97 -3.49
N MET A 61 2.41 6.13 -2.17
CA MET A 61 3.42 6.82 -1.35
C MET A 61 4.77 6.08 -1.35
N ASN A 62 4.78 4.75 -1.25
CA ASN A 62 6.01 3.96 -1.33
C ASN A 62 6.68 4.14 -2.70
N LEU A 63 5.89 4.15 -3.78
CA LEU A 63 6.37 4.41 -5.12
C LEU A 63 6.97 5.81 -5.25
N LEU A 64 6.26 6.84 -4.78
CA LEU A 64 6.73 8.23 -4.81
C LEU A 64 8.08 8.37 -4.09
N GLN A 65 8.22 7.72 -2.93
CA GLN A 65 9.48 7.70 -2.18
C GLN A 65 10.60 6.98 -2.93
N ALA A 66 10.31 5.83 -3.55
CA ALA A 66 11.29 5.09 -4.34
C ALA A 66 11.75 5.90 -5.57
N VAL A 67 10.82 6.52 -6.29
CA VAL A 67 11.14 7.42 -7.40
C VAL A 67 12.00 8.59 -6.92
N GLY A 68 11.64 9.22 -5.79
CA GLY A 68 12.42 10.30 -5.20
C GLY A 68 13.87 9.94 -4.90
N VAL A 69 14.10 8.75 -4.33
CA VAL A 69 15.46 8.24 -4.08
C VAL A 69 16.24 8.05 -5.39
N LEU A 70 15.61 7.46 -6.41
CA LEU A 70 16.27 7.22 -7.70
C LEU A 70 16.56 8.51 -8.48
N LEU A 71 15.66 9.50 -8.41
CA LEU A 71 15.88 10.84 -8.97
C LEU A 71 17.08 11.54 -8.30
N GLN A 72 17.20 11.45 -6.97
CA GLN A 72 18.35 11.99 -6.23
C GLN A 72 19.67 11.30 -6.59
N HIS A 73 19.61 10.06 -7.09
CA HIS A 73 20.76 9.36 -7.67
C HIS A 73 21.03 9.67 -9.14
N GLY A 74 20.30 10.63 -9.73
CA GLY A 74 20.53 11.12 -11.09
C GLY A 74 19.90 10.26 -12.20
N LEU A 75 18.97 9.34 -11.86
CA LEU A 75 18.24 8.61 -12.89
C LEU A 75 17.19 9.53 -13.55
N PRO A 76 16.99 9.44 -14.88
CA PRO A 76 16.05 10.30 -15.60
C PRO A 76 14.60 9.96 -15.24
N CYS A 77 13.79 10.97 -14.93
CA CYS A 77 12.38 10.82 -14.53
C CYS A 77 11.57 10.00 -15.55
N ASP A 78 11.68 10.34 -16.84
CA ASP A 78 10.94 9.66 -17.91
C ASP A 78 11.26 8.15 -17.96
N GLY A 79 12.54 7.79 -17.78
CA GLY A 79 12.96 6.39 -17.77
C GLY A 79 12.44 5.62 -16.55
N LEU A 80 12.36 6.27 -15.39
CA LEU A 80 11.76 5.67 -14.20
C LEU A 80 10.26 5.44 -14.38
N LEU A 81 9.53 6.44 -14.89
CA LEU A 81 8.08 6.34 -15.07
C LEU A 81 7.70 5.37 -16.18
N GLN A 82 8.47 5.31 -17.27
CA GLN A 82 8.29 4.30 -18.31
C GLN A 82 8.50 2.88 -17.76
N ALA A 83 9.46 2.68 -16.85
CA ALA A 83 9.68 1.39 -16.22
C ALA A 83 8.49 0.94 -15.35
N LEU A 84 7.68 1.88 -14.83
CA LEU A 84 6.48 1.56 -14.05
C LEU A 84 5.39 0.88 -14.87
N GLU A 85 5.29 1.18 -16.17
CA GLU A 85 4.30 0.58 -17.05
C GLU A 85 4.43 -0.96 -17.14
N SER A 86 5.65 -1.47 -16.94
CA SER A 86 5.97 -2.91 -16.95
C SER A 86 6.22 -3.50 -15.56
N PHE A 87 6.00 -2.72 -14.49
CA PHE A 87 6.23 -3.17 -13.13
C PHE A 87 5.12 -4.12 -12.67
N ASN A 88 5.46 -5.34 -12.26
CA ASN A 88 4.45 -6.34 -11.89
C ASN A 88 3.99 -6.26 -10.42
N GLY A 89 4.36 -5.19 -9.71
CA GLY A 89 4.13 -5.07 -8.27
C GLY A 89 5.16 -5.83 -7.44
N VAL A 90 4.94 -5.84 -6.13
CA VAL A 90 5.79 -6.56 -5.16
C VAL A 90 5.04 -7.79 -4.66
N PRO A 91 5.64 -9.00 -4.70
CA PRO A 91 4.99 -10.21 -4.19
C PRO A 91 4.51 -10.03 -2.74
N GLY A 92 3.26 -10.42 -2.49
CA GLY A 92 2.59 -10.28 -1.20
C GLY A 92 2.35 -8.83 -0.76
N ARG A 93 2.25 -7.87 -1.68
CA ARG A 93 1.84 -6.48 -1.40
C ARG A 93 0.73 -6.06 -2.34
N MET A 94 -0.52 -6.19 -1.89
CA MET A 94 -1.72 -6.05 -2.71
C MET A 94 -1.59 -6.82 -4.04
N GLU A 95 -0.97 -8.00 -3.98
CA GLU A 95 -0.67 -8.81 -5.15
C GLU A 95 -1.97 -9.39 -5.68
N ARG A 96 -2.28 -9.07 -6.94
CA ARG A 96 -3.50 -9.56 -7.58
C ARG A 96 -3.28 -10.95 -8.12
N VAL A 97 -4.13 -11.89 -7.69
CA VAL A 97 -4.15 -13.24 -8.25
C VAL A 97 -4.92 -13.23 -9.57
N PRO A 98 -4.36 -13.78 -10.66
CA PRO A 98 -5.08 -13.93 -11.93
C PRO A 98 -6.36 -14.76 -11.73
N HIS A 99 -7.46 -14.25 -12.26
CA HIS A 99 -8.77 -14.89 -12.16
C HIS A 99 -9.55 -14.68 -13.46
N ARG A 100 -10.56 -15.52 -13.71
CA ARG A 100 -11.50 -15.38 -14.82
C ARG A 100 -12.67 -14.48 -14.39
N ASN A 101 -13.41 -13.91 -15.35
CA ASN A 101 -14.53 -13.00 -15.05
C ASN A 101 -15.66 -13.64 -14.22
N ASP A 102 -15.74 -14.96 -14.15
CA ASP A 102 -16.69 -15.72 -13.34
C ASP A 102 -16.18 -16.07 -11.93
N GLN A 103 -15.00 -15.58 -11.55
CA GLN A 103 -14.35 -15.81 -10.27
C GLN A 103 -14.22 -14.49 -9.48
N PRO A 104 -14.22 -14.54 -8.14
CA PRO A 104 -13.94 -13.36 -7.33
C PRO A 104 -12.51 -12.85 -7.56
N ALA A 105 -12.34 -11.53 -7.51
CA ALA A 105 -11.02 -10.93 -7.46
C ALA A 105 -10.36 -11.26 -6.11
N VAL A 106 -9.08 -11.66 -6.15
CA VAL A 106 -8.30 -12.02 -4.96
C VAL A 106 -7.04 -11.16 -4.90
N LEU A 107 -6.81 -10.56 -3.73
CA LEU A 107 -5.62 -9.78 -3.39
C LEU A 107 -4.89 -10.46 -2.23
N VAL A 108 -3.57 -10.60 -2.35
CA VAL A 108 -2.70 -11.16 -1.32
C VAL A 108 -1.83 -10.05 -0.75
N ASP A 109 -1.90 -9.85 0.58
CA ASP A 109 -1.09 -8.85 1.28
C ASP A 109 -0.48 -9.45 2.57
N TYR A 110 0.69 -8.95 2.95
CA TYR A 110 1.47 -9.38 4.12
C TYR A 110 1.19 -8.54 5.38
N ALA A 111 0.13 -7.73 5.37
CA ALA A 111 -0.33 -6.96 6.51
C ALA A 111 -0.44 -7.83 7.78
N HIS A 112 0.50 -7.62 8.71
CA HIS A 112 0.57 -8.31 10.00
C HIS A 112 0.58 -7.33 11.18
N THR A 113 0.15 -6.09 10.91
CA THR A 113 -0.02 -5.01 11.89
C THR A 113 -1.41 -4.40 11.72
N PRO A 114 -1.98 -3.78 12.77
CA PRO A 114 -3.27 -3.08 12.67
C PRO A 114 -3.30 -2.05 11.54
N ASP A 115 -2.30 -1.17 11.48
CA ASP A 115 -2.16 -0.15 10.44
C ASP A 115 -2.00 -0.74 9.03
N GLY A 116 -1.26 -1.83 8.88
CA GLY A 116 -1.11 -2.50 7.58
C GLY A 116 -2.44 -3.09 7.09
N LEU A 117 -3.19 -3.72 7.99
CA LEU A 117 -4.48 -4.33 7.66
C LEU A 117 -5.53 -3.27 7.31
N ASP A 118 -5.58 -2.18 8.08
CA ASP A 118 -6.43 -1.03 7.83
C ASP A 118 -6.17 -0.44 6.44
N ASN A 119 -4.90 -0.14 6.12
CA ASN A 119 -4.49 0.37 4.81
C ASN A 119 -4.85 -0.57 3.65
N ALA A 120 -4.66 -1.88 3.83
CA ALA A 120 -4.98 -2.88 2.81
C ALA A 120 -6.49 -2.95 2.53
N LEU A 121 -7.32 -3.00 3.58
CA LEU A 121 -8.77 -3.07 3.44
C LEU A 121 -9.35 -1.77 2.87
N GLN A 122 -8.86 -0.61 3.31
CA GLN A 122 -9.26 0.68 2.74
C GLN A 122 -8.85 0.81 1.27
N ALA A 123 -7.70 0.27 0.88
CA ALA A 123 -7.28 0.26 -0.52
C ALA A 123 -8.13 -0.67 -1.40
N ALA A 124 -8.62 -1.79 -0.85
CA ALA A 124 -9.44 -2.75 -1.58
C ALA A 124 -10.91 -2.30 -1.72
N ARG A 125 -11.48 -1.68 -0.67
CA ARG A 125 -12.92 -1.39 -0.56
C ARG A 125 -13.51 -0.61 -1.75
N PRO A 126 -12.89 0.47 -2.28
CA PRO A 126 -13.45 1.22 -3.41
C PRO A 126 -13.63 0.41 -4.69
N PHE A 127 -12.92 -0.72 -4.81
CA PHE A 127 -12.90 -1.57 -6.00
C PHE A 127 -13.64 -2.90 -5.82
N ALA A 128 -14.15 -3.16 -4.63
CA ALA A 128 -15.01 -4.30 -4.37
C ALA A 128 -16.45 -3.92 -4.75
N GLU A 129 -16.91 -4.39 -5.91
CA GLU A 129 -18.31 -4.18 -6.39
C GLU A 129 -19.34 -4.95 -5.53
N GLY A 130 -18.91 -6.02 -4.87
CA GLY A 130 -19.74 -6.86 -4.00
C GLY A 130 -19.23 -6.90 -2.57
N LYS A 131 -19.24 -8.10 -1.98
CA LYS A 131 -18.70 -8.30 -0.63
C LYS A 131 -17.17 -8.21 -0.63
N LEU A 132 -16.62 -7.50 0.34
CA LEU A 132 -15.20 -7.57 0.70
C LEU A 132 -15.06 -8.64 1.78
N ILE A 133 -14.39 -9.74 1.46
CA ILE A 133 -14.10 -10.84 2.38
C ILE A 133 -12.64 -10.71 2.83
N CYS A 134 -12.42 -10.60 4.14
CA CYS A 134 -11.07 -10.58 4.71
C CYS A 134 -10.74 -11.95 5.30
N VAL A 135 -9.64 -12.55 4.84
CA VAL A 135 -9.06 -13.76 5.43
C VAL A 135 -7.72 -13.37 6.04
N PHE A 136 -7.57 -13.45 7.37
CA PHE A 136 -6.32 -13.12 8.03
C PHE A 136 -6.05 -13.99 9.27
N GLY A 137 -4.79 -14.02 9.69
CA GLY A 137 -4.35 -14.66 10.92
C GLY A 137 -3.37 -13.79 11.69
N CYS A 138 -2.98 -14.24 12.87
CA CYS A 138 -1.95 -13.59 13.68
C CYS A 138 -0.87 -14.58 14.08
N GLY A 139 0.40 -14.19 13.89
CA GLY A 139 1.55 -14.98 14.33
C GLY A 139 1.57 -15.24 15.84
N GLY A 140 1.91 -16.47 16.22
CA GLY A 140 2.25 -16.80 17.61
C GLY A 140 3.63 -16.28 18.00
N ASP A 141 3.96 -16.22 19.29
CA ASP A 141 5.16 -15.61 19.87
C ASP A 141 5.41 -14.18 19.35
N ARG A 142 4.32 -13.41 19.21
CA ARG A 142 4.31 -12.00 18.81
C ARG A 142 3.46 -11.18 19.77
N ASP A 143 3.48 -9.88 19.54
CA ASP A 143 2.70 -8.91 20.30
C ASP A 143 1.20 -9.22 20.25
N ARG A 144 0.69 -9.75 21.37
CA ARG A 144 -0.70 -10.14 21.55
C ARG A 144 -1.65 -8.94 21.54
N SER A 145 -1.17 -7.74 21.88
CA SER A 145 -2.01 -6.53 21.97
C SER A 145 -2.58 -6.11 20.61
N LYS A 146 -1.95 -6.51 19.51
CA LYS A 146 -2.39 -6.22 18.13
C LYS A 146 -3.57 -7.07 17.68
N ARG A 147 -3.71 -8.29 18.21
CA ARG A 147 -4.73 -9.27 17.76
C ARG A 147 -6.16 -8.70 17.82
N PRO A 148 -6.64 -8.18 18.97
CA PRO A 148 -7.99 -7.62 19.04
C PRO A 148 -8.15 -6.36 18.18
N GLN A 149 -7.09 -5.57 17.99
CA GLN A 149 -7.12 -4.39 17.11
C GLN A 149 -7.29 -4.78 15.65
N MET A 150 -6.54 -5.78 15.18
CA MET A 150 -6.66 -6.31 13.81
C MET A 150 -8.04 -6.92 13.57
N GLY A 151 -8.58 -7.68 14.53
CA GLY A 151 -9.94 -8.21 14.45
C GLY A 151 -11.01 -7.12 14.37
N ALA A 152 -10.89 -6.06 15.18
CA ALA A 152 -11.81 -4.93 15.15
C ALA A 152 -11.76 -4.18 13.80
N ILE A 153 -10.58 -3.93 13.26
CA ILE A 153 -10.38 -3.29 11.95
C ILE A 153 -11.03 -4.13 10.85
N ALA A 154 -10.76 -5.44 10.82
CA ALA A 154 -11.35 -6.31 9.81
C ALA A 154 -12.87 -6.38 9.92
N ALA A 155 -13.42 -6.50 11.12
CA ALA A 155 -14.86 -6.50 11.35
C ALA A 155 -15.54 -5.18 10.97
N GLN A 156 -14.82 -4.06 11.01
CA GLN A 156 -15.33 -2.75 10.62
C GLN A 156 -15.29 -2.53 9.11
N LEU A 157 -14.25 -3.02 8.42
CA LEU A 157 -13.98 -2.66 7.02
C LEU A 157 -14.39 -3.76 6.02
N ALA A 158 -14.51 -5.02 6.45
CA ALA A 158 -14.93 -6.15 5.63
C ALA A 158 -16.39 -6.53 5.89
N ASP A 159 -17.06 -7.07 4.87
CA ASP A 159 -18.42 -7.58 4.98
C ASP A 159 -18.46 -8.98 5.62
N GLU A 160 -17.40 -9.77 5.38
CA GLU A 160 -17.20 -11.07 6.01
C GLU A 160 -15.75 -11.22 6.45
N LEU A 161 -15.57 -11.85 7.61
CA LEU A 161 -14.27 -12.10 8.22
C LEU A 161 -14.06 -13.59 8.42
N VAL A 162 -12.94 -14.11 7.91
CA VAL A 162 -12.43 -15.45 8.19
C VAL A 162 -11.11 -15.31 8.95
N VAL A 163 -11.12 -15.68 10.23
CA VAL A 163 -9.89 -15.73 11.03
C VAL A 163 -9.29 -17.14 10.91
N THR A 164 -7.99 -17.20 10.61
CA THR A 164 -7.27 -18.47 10.42
C THR A 164 -5.94 -18.49 11.17
N SER A 165 -5.38 -19.69 11.33
CA SER A 165 -4.06 -19.87 11.91
C SER A 165 -2.99 -19.40 10.92
N ASP A 166 -2.25 -18.35 11.29
CA ASP A 166 -1.05 -17.89 10.58
C ASP A 166 0.18 -18.08 11.48
N ASN A 167 1.00 -19.09 11.17
CA ASN A 167 2.26 -19.40 11.87
C ASN A 167 2.16 -19.30 13.42
N PRO A 168 1.49 -20.26 14.09
CA PRO A 168 1.26 -20.24 15.53
C PRO A 168 2.53 -20.41 16.36
N ARG A 169 3.66 -20.78 15.74
CA ARG A 169 4.94 -21.06 16.40
C ARG A 169 4.77 -22.01 17.59
N THR A 170 5.04 -21.55 18.81
CA THR A 170 4.91 -22.37 20.02
C THR A 170 3.58 -22.16 20.76
N GLU A 171 2.75 -21.21 20.34
CA GLU A 171 1.41 -20.99 20.90
C GLU A 171 0.40 -22.01 20.34
N ASP A 172 -0.60 -22.36 21.15
CA ASP A 172 -1.78 -23.09 20.68
C ASP A 172 -2.59 -22.18 19.73
N PRO A 173 -2.86 -22.58 18.46
CA PRO A 173 -3.68 -21.80 17.54
C PRO A 173 -5.04 -21.37 18.11
N GLN A 174 -5.67 -22.21 18.94
CA GLN A 174 -6.98 -21.88 19.54
C GLN A 174 -6.89 -20.79 20.62
N GLN A 175 -5.70 -20.47 21.12
CA GLN A 175 -5.49 -19.33 22.02
C GLN A 175 -5.22 -18.02 21.25
N ILE A 176 -5.00 -18.10 19.94
CA ILE A 176 -4.80 -16.94 19.07
C ILE A 176 -6.13 -16.50 18.44
N LEU A 177 -6.95 -17.48 18.00
CA LEU A 177 -8.26 -17.30 17.36
C LEU A 177 -9.35 -16.95 18.37
#